data_AF-E6LGI3-F1
#
_entry.id   AF-E6LGI3-F1
#
_cell.length_a   1.000
_cell.length_b   1.000
_cell.length_c   1.000
_cell.angle_alpha   90.00
_cell.angle_beta   90.00
_cell.angle_gamma   90.00
#
_symmetry.space_group_name_H-M   'P 1'
#
loop_
_entity.id
_entity.type
_entity.pdbx_description
1 polymer ?
#
loop_
_entity_poly.entity_id
_entity_poly.type
_entity_poly.pdbx_seq_one_letter_code
_entity_poly.pdbx_strand_id
1 'polypeptide(L)' 'MTSREEFGHFEIDTVIGRRNGAETALLALTERKTRFEIIWAIDTKDAAFVTYAINQLIHEYGASFSSVFRCITSD' A
#
# COMPACT_ATOMS: atom_id res chain seq x y z
N MET A 1 -4.48 20.47 4.10
CA MET A 1 -5.69 20.19 4.90
C MET A 1 -5.69 18.70 5.22
N THR A 2 -5.22 18.37 6.42
CA THR A 2 -4.82 17.04 6.88
C THR A 2 -5.88 16.46 7.82
N SER A 3 -7.11 16.33 7.34
CA SER A 3 -8.18 15.76 8.15
C SER A 3 -8.03 14.24 8.17
N ARG A 4 -7.27 13.72 9.15
CA ARG A 4 -7.22 12.29 9.53
C ARG A 4 -8.56 11.76 10.08
N GLU A 5 -9.66 12.41 9.74
CA GLU A 5 -10.99 12.23 10.32
C GLU A 5 -11.93 11.45 9.39
N GLU A 6 -11.57 11.28 8.11
CA GLU A 6 -12.34 10.54 7.11
C GLU A 6 -11.64 9.23 6.74
N PHE A 7 -12.45 8.21 6.47
CA PHE A 7 -11.95 6.93 5.97
C PHE A 7 -11.49 7.07 4.51
N GLY A 8 -10.43 6.34 4.17
CA GLY A 8 -9.93 6.18 2.81
C GLY A 8 -8.64 6.94 2.51
N HIS A 9 -8.02 7.52 3.54
CA HIS A 9 -6.68 8.09 3.45
C HIS A 9 -5.66 7.07 3.92
N PHE A 10 -4.85 6.55 3.00
CA PHE A 10 -3.84 5.54 3.26
C PHE A 10 -2.43 6.13 3.20
N GLU A 11 -1.59 5.68 4.10
CA GLU A 11 -0.13 5.82 4.03
C GLU A 11 0.45 4.55 3.42
N ILE A 12 1.37 4.70 2.47
CA ILE A 12 2.09 3.57 1.90
C ILE A 12 3.53 3.57 2.41
N ASP A 13 3.98 2.42 2.88
CA ASP A 13 5.35 2.18 3.32
C ASP A 13 5.89 0.89 2.70
N THR A 14 7.21 0.78 2.59
CA THR A 14 7.87 -0.41 2.05
C THR A 14 8.90 -0.95 3.05
N VAL A 15 8.60 -2.12 3.63
CA VAL A 15 9.49 -2.80 4.57
C VAL A 15 10.36 -3.79 3.82
N ILE A 16 11.67 -3.62 3.85
CA ILE A 16 12.62 -4.55 3.23
C ILE A 16 12.90 -5.69 4.20
N GLY A 17 12.55 -6.91 3.79
CA GLY A 17 12.94 -8.16 4.45
C GLY A 17 14.10 -8.83 3.73
N ARG A 18 14.98 -9.52 4.47
CA ARG A 18 15.92 -10.47 3.87
C ARG A 18 15.46 -11.88 4.18
N ARG A 19 15.11 -12.66 3.15
CA ARG A 19 14.78 -14.07 3.30
C ARG A 19 15.74 -14.89 2.45
N ASN A 20 16.50 -15.78 3.08
CA ASN A 20 17.45 -16.69 2.42
C ASN A 20 18.43 -16.01 1.44
N GLY A 21 18.89 -14.79 1.76
CA GLY A 21 19.86 -14.05 0.92
C GLY A 21 19.26 -13.32 -0.27
N ALA A 22 17.96 -13.48 -0.55
CA ALA A 22 17.22 -12.63 -1.49
C ALA A 22 16.63 -11.41 -0.74
N GLU A 23 16.70 -10.25 -1.38
CA GLU A 23 15.89 -9.11 -0.98
C GLU A 23 14.42 -9.45 -1.25
N THR A 24 13.59 -9.19 -0.26
CA THR A 24 12.13 -9.28 -0.36
C THR A 24 11.60 -7.98 0.22
N ALA A 25 10.45 -7.51 -0.24
CA ALA A 25 9.84 -6.33 0.35
C ALA A 25 8.37 -6.59 0.66
N LEU A 26 7.86 -5.88 1.65
CA LEU A 26 6.46 -5.85 2.01
C LEU A 26 5.96 -4.43 1.77
N LEU A 27 4.96 -4.29 0.93
CA LEU A 27 4.21 -3.06 0.77
C LEU A 27 3.13 -3.03 1.85
N ALA A 28 3.18 -2.05 2.73
CA ALA A 28 2.18 -1.84 3.77
C ALA A 28 1.37 -0.59 3.43
N LEU A 29 0.05 -0.72 3.34
CA LEU A 29 -0.87 0.40 3.25
C LEU A 29 -1.65 0.50 4.55
N THR A 30 -1.48 1.59 5.29
CA THR A 30 -2.14 1.83 6.57
C THR A 30 -3.17 2.94 6.45
N GLU A 31 -4.43 2.63 6.71
CA GLU A 31 -5.50 3.62 6.74
C GLU A 31 -5.40 4.49 8.00
N ARG A 32 -5.37 5.81 7.83
CA ARG A 32 -5.02 6.75 8.91
C ARG A 32 -6.05 6.81 10.05
N LYS A 33 -7.34 6.58 9.78
CA LYS A 33 -8.42 6.71 10.77
C LYS A 33 -8.64 5.44 11.59
N THR A 34 -8.81 4.33 10.90
CA THR A 34 -9.17 3.00 11.43
C THR A 34 -7.95 2.16 11.75
N ARG A 35 -6.76 2.54 11.27
CA ARG A 35 -5.53 1.74 11.33
C ARG A 35 -5.68 0.38 10.66
N PHE A 36 -6.58 0.29 9.67
CA PHE A 36 -6.68 -0.89 8.83
C PHE A 36 -5.42 -1.02 7.97
N GLU A 37 -4.79 -2.18 8.00
CA GLU A 37 -3.54 -2.44 7.29
C GLU A 37 -3.75 -3.45 6.17
N ILE A 38 -3.20 -3.13 5.00
CA ILE A 38 -3.10 -4.04 3.87
C ILE A 38 -1.62 -4.30 3.66
N ILE A 39 -1.20 -5.57 3.76
CA ILE A 39 0.19 -5.97 3.60
C ILE A 39 0.31 -6.86 2.38
N TRP A 40 1.18 -6.49 1.45
CA TRP A 40 1.45 -7.25 0.24
C TRP A 40 2.93 -7.58 0.11
N ALA A 41 3.26 -8.85 -0.03
CA ALA A 41 4.61 -9.26 -0.37
C ALA A 41 4.95 -8.94 -1.84
N ILE A 42 6.06 -8.25 -2.05
CA ILE A 42 6.65 -7.94 -3.34
C ILE A 42 8.10 -8.45 -3.38
N ASP A 43 8.59 -8.82 -4.56
CA ASP A 43 9.93 -9.41 -4.67
C ASP A 43 11.04 -8.39 -4.39
N THR A 44 10.81 -7.10 -4.65
CA THR A 44 11.81 -6.03 -4.43
C THR A 44 11.11 -4.70 -4.16
N LYS A 45 11.81 -3.77 -3.49
CA LYS A 45 11.36 -2.40 -3.23
C LYS A 45 11.47 -1.45 -4.42
N ASP A 46 11.84 -1.98 -5.60
CA ASP A 46 11.97 -1.16 -6.80
C ASP A 46 10.63 -0.52 -7.16
N ALA A 47 10.66 0.76 -7.54
CA ALA A 47 9.46 1.54 -7.84
C ALA A 47 8.56 0.88 -8.90
N ALA A 48 9.15 0.12 -9.83
CA ALA A 48 8.43 -0.66 -10.83
C ALA A 48 7.56 -1.75 -10.19
N PHE A 49 8.08 -2.48 -9.21
CA PHE A 49 7.37 -3.54 -8.49
C PHE A 49 6.33 -2.98 -7.53
N VAL A 50 6.64 -1.86 -6.87
CA VAL A 50 5.64 -1.11 -6.07
C VAL A 50 4.47 -0.66 -6.94
N THR A 51 4.77 -0.06 -8.11
CA THR A 51 3.73 0.37 -9.07
C THR A 51 2.92 -0.82 -9.58
N TYR A 52 3.57 -1.95 -9.86
CA TYR A 52 2.88 -3.17 -10.25
C TYR A 52 1.94 -3.67 -9.15
N ALA A 53 2.39 -3.74 -7.91
CA ALA A 53 1.55 -4.14 -6.77
C ALA A 53 0.36 -3.20 -6.56
N ILE A 54 0.55 -1.89 -6.70
CA ILE A 54 -0.56 -0.91 -6.64
C ILE A 54 -1.57 -1.15 -7.79
N ASN A 55 -1.10 -1.40 -9.01
CA ASN A 55 -2.00 -1.71 -10.13
C ASN A 55 -2.77 -3.01 -9.90
N GLN A 56 -2.14 -4.03 -9.32
CA GLN A 56 -2.82 -5.25 -8.91
C GLN A 56 -3.88 -4.96 -7.83
N LEU A 57 -3.59 -4.09 -6.86
CA LEU A 57 -4.56 -3.63 -5.85
C LEU A 57 -5.78 -2.98 -6.51
N ILE A 58 -5.53 -2.07 -7.45
CA ILE A 58 -6.58 -1.38 -8.21
C ILE A 58 -7.42 -2.40 -8.98
N HIS A 59 -6.77 -3.39 -9.59
CA HIS A 59 -7.45 -4.43 -10.34
C HIS A 59 -8.32 -5.32 -9.45
N GLU A 60 -7.81 -5.75 -8.29
CA GLU A 60 -8.54 -6.59 -7.34
C GLU A 60 -9.74 -5.88 -6.72
N TYR A 61 -9.60 -4.61 -6.35
CA TYR A 61 -10.71 -3.81 -5.82
C TYR A 61 -11.66 -3.34 -6.92
N GLY A 62 -11.22 -3.26 -8.17
CA GLY A 62 -12.01 -2.88 -9.32
C GLY A 62 -12.82 -1.60 -9.09
N ALA A 63 -14.13 -1.68 -9.28
CA ALA A 63 -15.04 -0.55 -9.10
C ALA A 63 -15.11 -0.02 -7.65
N SER A 64 -14.75 -0.85 -6.67
CA SER A 64 -14.73 -0.44 -5.26
C SER A 64 -13.47 0.33 -4.88
N PHE A 65 -12.44 0.37 -5.73
CA PHE A 65 -11.18 1.03 -5.40
C PHE A 65 -11.37 2.49 -4.98
N SER A 66 -12.13 3.28 -5.75
CA SER A 66 -12.38 4.70 -5.43
C SER A 66 -13.26 4.92 -4.20
N SER A 67 -14.04 3.90 -3.78
CA SER A 67 -14.84 3.95 -2.55
C SER A 67 -14.01 3.66 -1.30
N VAL A 68 -12.91 2.90 -1.47
CA VAL A 68 -12.01 2.52 -0.39
C VAL A 68 -10.83 3.50 -0.29
N PHE A 69 -10.19 3.82 -1.41
CA PHE A 69 -8.99 4.64 -1.48
C PHE A 69 -9.34 6.04 -2.02
N ARG A 70 -9.41 7.03 -1.13
CA ARG A 70 -9.52 8.45 -1.48
C ARG A 70 -8.18 9.09 -1.78
N CYS A 71 -7.15 8.71 -1.03
CA CYS A 71 -5.80 9.26 -1.18
C CYS A 71 -4.78 8.25 -0.65
N ILE A 72 -3.68 8.08 -1.39
CA ILE A 72 -2.52 7.29 -0.95
C ILE A 72 -1.33 8.24 -0.96
N THR A 73 -0.65 8.38 0.18
CA THR A 73 0.57 9.18 0.28
C THR A 73 1.73 8.31 0.74
N SER A 74 2.88 8.39 0.07
CA SER A 74 4.14 7.90 0.63
C SER A 74 4.59 8.88 1.71
N ASP A 75 5.06 8.34 2.84
CA ASP A 75 5.98 9.09 3.70
C ASP A 75 7.33 9.26 2.99
#